data_AF-A0A165KW01-F1
#
_entry.id   AF-A0A165KW01-F1
#
_cell.length_a   1.000
_cell.length_b   1.000
_cell.length_c   1.000
_cell.angle_alpha   90.00
_cell.angle_beta   90.00
_cell.angle_gamma   90.00
#
_symmetry.space_group_name_H-M   'P 1'
#
loop_
_entity.id
_entity.type
_entity.pdbx_description
1 polymer ?
#
loop_
_entity_poly.entity_id
_entity_poly.type
_entity_poly.pdbx_seq_one_letter_code
_entity_poly.pdbx_strand_id
1 'polypeptide(L)'
;IRYNMPVNPTGKAHAFRGVDWVEEFNNLLTKDTYGGEGSNYTVQRILTESPNILIYRSCINNAEHNYILNGLTTARGKPDMTTTFTALGLWMATELHPNEFIQGQKCSYTVQDTVAKGFDTLICSMSDNDPVITMDIVDREGVVESITVDDLMVNEA
;
A
#
# COMPACT_ATOMS: atom_id res chain seq x y z
N ILE A 1 19.42 -34.90 -5.80
CA ILE A 1 18.14 -35.21 -5.11
C ILE A 1 18.48 -35.48 -3.66
N ARG A 2 18.05 -34.63 -2.71
CA ARG A 2 18.29 -34.89 -1.27
C ARG A 2 17.38 -36.05 -0.83
N TYR A 3 17.95 -37.07 -0.18
CA TYR A 3 17.29 -38.34 0.18
C TYR A 3 16.16 -38.26 1.23
N ASN A 4 15.53 -37.09 1.39
CA ASN A 4 14.57 -36.82 2.47
C ASN A 4 13.10 -36.88 1.99
N MET A 5 12.86 -37.16 0.72
CA MET A 5 11.52 -37.22 0.15
C MET A 5 10.75 -38.51 0.55
N PRO A 6 11.37 -39.71 0.54
CA PRO A 6 10.68 -40.92 0.98
C PRO A 6 10.82 -41.15 2.49
N VAL A 7 9.69 -41.26 3.19
CA VAL A 7 9.59 -41.68 4.60
C VAL A 7 9.03 -43.10 4.67
N ASN A 8 9.53 -43.90 5.61
CA ASN A 8 8.98 -45.22 5.91
C ASN A 8 8.36 -45.23 7.30
N PRO A 9 7.12 -44.75 7.46
CA PRO A 9 6.44 -44.73 8.75
C PRO A 9 6.20 -46.13 9.32
N THR A 10 6.26 -47.17 8.48
CA THR A 10 6.00 -48.56 8.88
C THR A 10 7.28 -49.30 9.31
N GLY A 11 8.46 -48.77 8.99
CA GLY A 11 9.77 -49.40 9.28
C GLY A 11 10.06 -50.71 8.54
N LYS A 12 9.15 -51.19 7.68
CA LYS A 12 9.30 -52.45 6.93
C LYS A 12 10.17 -52.25 5.69
N ALA A 13 10.97 -53.26 5.33
CA ALA A 13 11.73 -53.22 4.08
C ALA A 13 10.81 -52.92 2.88
N HIS A 14 11.25 -52.01 2.01
CA HIS A 14 10.53 -51.57 0.80
C HIS A 14 9.17 -50.86 1.03
N ALA A 15 8.85 -50.40 2.25
CA ALA A 15 7.61 -49.68 2.55
C ALA A 15 7.77 -48.14 2.59
N PHE A 16 8.76 -47.60 1.87
CA PHE A 16 8.94 -46.16 1.74
C PHE A 16 7.82 -45.54 0.91
N ARG A 17 7.27 -44.42 1.38
CA ARG A 17 6.27 -43.62 0.68
C ARG A 17 6.71 -42.17 0.67
N GLY A 18 6.30 -41.41 -0.33
CA GLY A 18 6.43 -39.96 -0.24
C GLY A 18 5.67 -39.43 0.97
N VAL A 19 6.18 -38.34 1.54
CA VAL A 19 5.44 -37.62 2.56
C VAL A 19 4.17 -37.07 1.91
N ASP A 20 3.00 -37.58 2.29
CA ASP A 20 1.71 -37.32 1.63
C ASP A 20 1.45 -35.81 1.41
N TRP A 21 1.70 -34.99 2.44
CA TRP A 21 1.55 -33.54 2.35
C TRP A 21 2.58 -32.85 1.42
N VAL A 22 3.77 -33.44 1.21
CA VAL A 22 4.78 -32.93 0.25
C VAL A 22 4.39 -33.33 -1.17
N GLU A 23 3.90 -34.56 -1.36
CA GLU A 23 3.42 -35.01 -2.67
C GLU A 23 2.18 -34.24 -3.11
N GLU A 24 1.22 -34.02 -2.20
CA GLU A 24 0.04 -33.19 -2.45
C GLU A 24 0.41 -31.73 -2.75
N PHE A 25 1.36 -31.15 -1.99
CA PHE A 25 1.85 -29.79 -2.25
C PHE A 25 2.57 -29.67 -3.59
N ASN A 26 3.41 -30.63 -3.95
CA ASN A 26 4.05 -30.67 -5.27
C ASN A 26 3.04 -30.85 -6.41
N ASN A 27 2.00 -31.67 -6.19
CA ASN A 27 0.93 -31.85 -7.16
C ASN A 27 0.12 -30.55 -7.33
N LEU A 28 -0.14 -29.83 -6.23
CA LEU A 28 -0.78 -28.52 -6.25
C LEU A 28 0.08 -27.49 -6.99
N LEU A 29 1.37 -27.36 -6.68
CA LEU A 29 2.28 -26.44 -7.36
C LEU A 29 2.41 -26.77 -8.85
N THR A 30 2.46 -28.05 -9.20
CA THR A 30 2.52 -28.50 -10.59
C THR A 30 1.22 -28.14 -11.32
N LYS A 31 0.06 -28.30 -10.67
CA LYS A 31 -1.24 -27.91 -11.23
C LYS A 31 -1.45 -26.39 -11.25
N ASP A 32 -0.90 -25.63 -10.33
CA ASP A 32 -0.99 -24.17 -10.32
C ASP A 32 -0.08 -23.57 -11.39
N THR A 33 1.16 -24.05 -11.48
CA THR A 33 2.18 -23.54 -12.42
C THR A 33 1.94 -24.02 -13.84
N TYR A 34 1.52 -25.28 -14.03
CA TYR A 34 1.39 -25.91 -15.34
C TYR A 34 -0.05 -26.33 -15.69
N GLY A 35 -1.03 -26.16 -14.79
CA GLY A 35 -2.42 -26.55 -15.06
C GLY A 35 -3.18 -25.66 -16.03
N GLY A 36 -2.52 -24.67 -16.65
CA GLY A 36 -3.07 -23.84 -17.72
C GLY A 36 -2.68 -24.27 -19.13
N GLU A 37 -1.63 -25.09 -19.32
CA GLU A 37 -1.12 -25.44 -20.65
C GLU A 37 -1.59 -26.87 -21.04
N GLY A 38 -2.89 -27.02 -21.30
CA GLY A 38 -3.45 -28.27 -21.85
C GLY A 38 -4.96 -28.49 -21.64
N SER A 39 -5.47 -29.58 -22.22
CA SER A 39 -6.89 -30.04 -22.22
C SER A 39 -7.54 -30.22 -20.82
N ASN A 40 -6.75 -30.11 -19.75
CA ASN A 40 -7.21 -30.30 -18.37
C ASN A 40 -7.71 -29.02 -17.67
N TYR A 41 -7.68 -27.86 -18.33
CA TYR A 41 -8.27 -26.61 -17.83
C TYR A 41 -9.80 -26.60 -18.01
N THR A 42 -10.51 -27.38 -17.20
CA THR A 42 -11.96 -27.24 -17.08
C THR A 42 -12.29 -26.56 -15.76
N VAL A 43 -13.02 -25.45 -15.84
CA VAL A 43 -13.49 -24.67 -14.68
C VAL A 43 -14.17 -25.56 -13.63
N GLN A 44 -14.90 -26.58 -14.07
CA GLN A 44 -15.52 -27.57 -13.19
C GLN A 44 -14.50 -28.34 -12.34
N ARG A 45 -13.33 -28.68 -12.89
CA ARG A 45 -12.30 -29.41 -12.15
C ARG A 45 -11.59 -28.52 -11.14
N ILE A 46 -11.33 -27.26 -11.50
CA ILE A 46 -10.82 -26.25 -10.56
C ILE A 46 -11.81 -26.07 -9.41
N LEU A 47 -13.10 -25.92 -9.71
CA LEU A 47 -14.15 -25.82 -8.68
C LEU A 47 -14.24 -27.09 -7.83
N THR A 48 -14.06 -28.27 -8.40
CA THR A 48 -14.09 -29.55 -7.66
C THR A 48 -12.86 -29.77 -6.79
N GLU A 49 -11.68 -29.34 -7.24
CA GLU A 49 -10.42 -29.48 -6.49
C GLU A 49 -10.22 -28.33 -5.48
N SER A 50 -10.90 -27.18 -5.65
CA SER A 50 -10.85 -26.02 -4.76
C SER A 50 -11.22 -26.28 -3.28
N PRO A 51 -12.19 -27.15 -2.92
CA PRO A 51 -12.54 -27.39 -1.52
C PRO A 51 -11.41 -28.11 -0.78
N ASN A 52 -10.68 -29.01 -1.46
CA ASN A 52 -9.53 -29.69 -0.87
C ASN A 52 -8.41 -28.71 -0.55
N ILE A 53 -8.20 -27.71 -1.42
CA ILE A 53 -7.23 -26.63 -1.17
C ILE A 53 -7.65 -25.81 0.05
N LEU A 54 -8.95 -25.51 0.21
CA LEU A 54 -9.46 -24.78 1.37
C LEU A 54 -9.33 -25.57 2.67
N ILE A 55 -9.66 -26.87 2.65
CA ILE A 55 -9.50 -27.77 3.80
C ILE A 55 -8.03 -27.86 4.19
N TYR A 56 -7.14 -28.03 3.22
CA TYR A 56 -5.70 -28.07 3.47
C TYR A 56 -5.18 -26.76 4.11
N ARG A 57 -5.56 -25.60 3.55
CA ARG A 57 -5.23 -24.29 4.14
C ARG A 57 -5.76 -24.14 5.56
N SER A 58 -6.99 -24.62 5.81
CA SER A 58 -7.59 -24.61 7.15
C SER A 58 -6.81 -25.49 8.12
N CYS A 59 -6.40 -26.70 7.71
CA CYS A 59 -5.58 -27.60 8.52
C CYS A 59 -4.22 -26.98 8.87
N ILE A 60 -3.54 -26.35 7.91
CA ILE A 60 -2.27 -25.65 8.16
C ILE A 60 -2.47 -24.48 9.12
N ASN A 61 -3.45 -23.60 8.87
CA ASN A 61 -3.72 -22.47 9.76
C ASN A 61 -4.02 -22.94 11.18
N ASN A 62 -4.79 -24.03 11.32
CA ASN A 62 -5.12 -24.61 12.62
C ASN A 62 -3.86 -25.17 13.31
N ALA A 63 -2.98 -25.84 12.57
CA ALA A 63 -1.70 -26.28 13.10
C ALA A 63 -0.82 -25.10 13.53
N GLU A 64 -0.68 -24.06 12.69
CA GLU A 64 0.10 -22.85 13.01
C GLU A 64 -0.41 -22.18 14.28
N HIS A 65 -1.72 -22.01 14.42
CA HIS A 65 -2.35 -21.44 15.62
C HIS A 65 -2.12 -22.29 16.87
N ASN A 66 -2.33 -23.61 16.80
CA ASN A 66 -2.19 -24.47 17.98
C ASN A 66 -0.73 -24.63 18.44
N TYR A 67 0.22 -24.63 17.50
CA TYR A 67 1.64 -24.82 17.82
C TYR A 67 2.38 -23.49 18.06
N ILE A 68 1.69 -22.35 18.08
CA ILE A 68 2.29 -21.01 18.23
C ILE A 68 3.46 -20.83 17.24
N LEU A 69 3.28 -21.33 16.02
CA LEU A 69 4.21 -21.05 14.94
C LEU A 69 3.95 -19.60 14.56
N ASN A 70 4.93 -18.71 14.80
CA ASN A 70 4.81 -17.25 14.64
C ASN A 70 4.63 -16.78 13.17
N GLY A 71 3.83 -17.48 12.36
CA GLY A 71 3.60 -17.16 10.95
C GLY A 71 4.88 -17.22 10.11
N LEU A 72 5.97 -17.84 10.59
CA LEU A 72 7.24 -17.92 9.87
C LEU A 72 7.11 -18.66 8.52
N THR A 73 6.12 -19.54 8.41
CA THR A 73 5.76 -20.29 7.20
C THR A 73 4.96 -19.46 6.19
N THR A 74 4.27 -18.41 6.64
CA THR A 74 3.39 -17.55 5.82
C THR A 74 3.87 -16.11 5.71
N ALA A 75 4.90 -15.72 6.47
CA ALA A 75 5.57 -14.44 6.40
C ALA A 75 6.29 -14.30 5.05
N ARG A 76 5.54 -13.84 4.05
CA ARG A 76 6.13 -13.39 2.79
C ARG A 76 7.08 -12.24 3.11
N GLY A 77 8.24 -12.24 2.46
CA GLY A 77 9.11 -11.07 2.47
C GLY A 77 8.33 -9.82 2.02
N LYS A 78 8.81 -8.65 2.41
CA LYS A 78 8.21 -7.39 1.95
C LYS A 78 8.07 -7.45 0.41
N PRO A 79 6.87 -7.18 -0.13
CA PRO A 79 6.67 -7.26 -1.58
C PRO A 79 7.63 -6.29 -2.27
N ASP A 80 8.41 -6.80 -3.21
CA ASP A 80 9.24 -5.97 -4.06
C ASP A 80 8.36 -5.27 -5.10
N MET A 81 8.01 -4.02 -4.79
CA MET A 81 7.12 -3.18 -5.59
C MET A 81 7.88 -2.36 -6.64
N THR A 82 9.20 -2.56 -6.80
CA THR A 82 10.02 -1.78 -7.74
C THR A 82 9.47 -1.82 -9.16
N THR A 83 9.09 -3.00 -9.64
CA THR A 83 8.50 -3.19 -10.97
C THR A 83 7.14 -2.51 -11.14
N THR A 84 6.33 -2.51 -10.08
CA THR A 84 5.01 -1.86 -10.10
C THR A 84 5.17 -0.35 -10.15
N PHE A 85 6.09 0.21 -9.37
CA PHE A 85 6.35 1.64 -9.37
C PHE A 85 7.01 2.12 -10.66
N THR A 86 7.90 1.35 -11.27
CA THR A 86 8.47 1.72 -12.58
C THR A 86 7.41 1.69 -13.68
N ALA A 87 6.54 0.67 -13.70
CA ALA A 87 5.44 0.60 -14.65
C ALA A 87 4.43 1.74 -14.46
N LEU A 88 4.08 2.05 -13.20
CA LEU A 88 3.18 3.16 -12.86
C LEU A 88 3.77 4.51 -13.28
N GLY A 89 5.06 4.74 -13.00
CA GLY A 89 5.75 5.96 -13.39
C GLY A 89 5.78 6.15 -14.91
N LEU A 90 6.02 5.06 -15.66
CA LEU A 90 6.00 5.08 -17.12
C LEU A 90 4.60 5.42 -17.63
N TRP A 91 3.56 4.78 -17.09
CA TRP A 91 2.17 5.05 -17.45
C TRP A 91 1.73 6.49 -17.13
N MET A 92 2.11 7.02 -15.96
CA MET A 92 1.82 8.41 -15.59
C MET A 92 2.52 9.41 -16.52
N ALA A 93 3.73 9.10 -16.98
CA ALA A 93 4.49 9.96 -17.88
C ALA A 93 3.96 9.92 -19.33
N THR A 94 3.42 8.79 -19.80
CA THR A 94 3.00 8.64 -21.19
C THR A 94 1.51 8.89 -21.43
N GLU A 95 0.64 8.51 -20.50
CA GLU A 95 -0.81 8.48 -20.74
C GLU A 95 -1.56 9.60 -20.01
N LEU A 96 -1.19 9.88 -18.76
CA LEU A 96 -2.04 10.67 -17.87
C LEU A 96 -1.64 12.14 -17.77
N HIS A 97 -0.39 12.48 -18.12
CA HIS A 97 0.21 13.83 -17.99
C HIS A 97 -0.31 14.61 -16.76
N PRO A 98 -0.27 14.02 -15.55
CA PRO A 98 -1.07 14.49 -14.41
C PRO A 98 -0.69 15.87 -13.91
N ASN A 99 0.52 16.34 -14.26
CA ASN A 99 1.06 17.63 -13.86
C ASN A 99 1.12 18.65 -15.00
N GLU A 100 0.60 18.32 -16.19
CA GLU A 100 0.54 19.26 -17.31
C GLU A 100 -0.83 19.95 -17.34
N PHE A 101 -0.80 21.27 -17.51
CA PHE A 101 -2.01 22.05 -17.65
C PHE A 101 -2.63 21.81 -19.03
N ILE A 102 -3.69 21.00 -19.09
CA ILE A 102 -4.45 20.75 -20.32
C ILE A 102 -5.58 21.76 -20.41
N GLN A 103 -5.43 22.75 -21.30
CA GLN A 103 -6.44 23.78 -21.53
C GLN A 103 -7.74 23.15 -22.07
N GLY A 104 -8.84 23.26 -21.32
CA GLY A 104 -10.16 22.78 -21.72
C GLY A 104 -10.67 21.53 -21.00
N GLN A 105 -9.92 20.95 -20.06
CA GLN A 105 -10.49 19.95 -19.14
C GLN A 105 -11.56 20.59 -18.24
N LYS A 106 -12.79 20.11 -18.36
CA LYS A 106 -13.91 20.54 -17.51
C LYS A 106 -13.79 19.83 -16.17
N CYS A 107 -13.31 20.53 -15.14
CA CYS A 107 -13.37 20.01 -13.77
C CYS A 107 -14.78 20.24 -13.20
N SER A 108 -15.38 19.22 -12.59
CA SER A 108 -16.69 19.35 -11.91
C SER A 108 -16.61 20.27 -10.69
N TYR A 109 -15.41 20.39 -10.12
CA TYR A 109 -15.15 21.17 -8.92
C TYR A 109 -14.08 22.22 -9.21
N THR A 110 -14.41 23.49 -8.98
CA THR A 110 -13.44 24.59 -9.04
C THR A 110 -12.88 24.79 -7.64
N VAL A 111 -11.61 24.45 -7.44
CA VAL A 111 -10.91 24.79 -6.20
C VAL A 111 -10.80 26.31 -6.13
N GLN A 112 -11.38 26.89 -5.09
CA GLN A 112 -11.33 28.34 -4.91
C GLN A 112 -9.94 28.74 -4.46
N ASP A 113 -9.43 29.83 -5.02
CA ASP A 113 -8.17 30.42 -4.58
C ASP A 113 -8.36 31.04 -3.18
N THR A 114 -8.02 30.24 -2.18
CA THR A 114 -8.14 30.61 -0.77
C THR A 114 -7.09 31.66 -0.38
N VAL A 115 -5.99 31.77 -1.12
CA VAL A 115 -4.97 32.80 -0.91
C VAL A 115 -5.50 34.14 -1.37
N ALA A 116 -6.06 34.21 -2.59
CA ALA A 116 -6.71 35.42 -3.09
C ALA A 116 -7.86 35.88 -2.18
N LYS A 117 -8.70 34.94 -1.72
CA LYS A 117 -9.74 35.25 -0.72
C LYS A 117 -9.18 35.78 0.59
N GLY A 118 -8.08 35.21 1.07
CA GLY A 118 -7.40 35.68 2.28
C GLY A 118 -6.93 37.12 2.15
N PHE A 119 -6.30 37.45 1.01
CA PHE A 119 -5.89 38.81 0.69
C PHE A 119 -7.05 39.79 0.62
N ASP A 120 -8.14 39.43 -0.09
CA ASP A 120 -9.34 40.28 -0.16
C ASP A 120 -9.95 40.53 1.22
N THR A 121 -9.94 39.51 2.09
CA THR A 121 -10.46 39.65 3.45
C THR A 121 -9.61 40.60 4.29
N LEU A 122 -8.28 40.49 4.18
CA LEU A 122 -7.33 41.37 4.87
C LEU A 122 -7.47 42.82 4.38
N ILE A 123 -7.51 43.03 3.07
CA ILE A 123 -7.61 44.36 2.46
C ILE A 123 -8.96 45.02 2.80
N CYS A 124 -10.07 44.29 2.70
CA CYS A 124 -11.38 44.80 3.09
C CYS A 124 -11.44 45.16 4.59
N SER A 125 -10.80 44.35 5.46
CA SER A 125 -10.74 44.63 6.89
C SER A 125 -9.91 45.87 7.26
N MET A 126 -9.06 46.35 6.36
CA MET A 126 -8.27 47.57 6.56
C MET A 126 -8.98 48.85 6.10
N SER A 127 -10.10 48.76 5.37
CA SER A 127 -10.82 49.95 4.86
C SER A 127 -11.93 50.46 5.79
N ASP A 128 -12.38 49.64 6.74
CA ASP A 128 -13.29 50.05 7.80
C ASP A 128 -12.48 50.60 8.98
N ASN A 129 -12.57 51.90 9.23
CA ASN A 129 -11.79 52.63 10.25
C ASN A 129 -11.88 52.02 11.67
N ASP A 130 -10.75 51.42 12.12
CA ASP A 130 -10.18 51.25 13.48
C ASP A 130 -10.91 50.41 14.57
N PRO A 131 -10.17 49.64 15.42
CA PRO A 131 -8.82 49.93 15.90
C PRO A 131 -7.73 48.96 15.43
N VAL A 132 -6.51 49.52 15.41
CA VAL A 132 -5.20 48.84 15.39
C VAL A 132 -5.28 47.44 16.01
N ILE A 133 -5.16 46.42 15.17
CA ILE A 133 -4.96 45.04 15.63
C ILE A 133 -3.53 44.97 16.17
N THR A 134 -3.37 45.25 17.47
CA THR A 134 -2.16 44.86 18.18
C THR A 134 -2.16 43.34 18.28
N MET A 135 -1.32 42.70 17.48
CA MET A 135 -1.12 41.27 17.54
C MET A 135 -0.04 41.01 18.60
N ASP A 136 -0.45 40.68 19.82
CA ASP A 136 0.48 40.35 20.91
C ASP A 136 1.18 39.03 20.56
N ILE A 137 2.42 39.11 20.06
CA ILE A 137 3.29 37.96 19.91
C ILE A 137 3.91 37.72 21.28
N VAL A 138 3.39 36.72 22.00
CA VAL A 138 3.98 36.28 23.27
C VAL A 138 5.23 35.48 22.95
N ASP A 139 6.39 36.09 23.16
CA ASP A 139 7.65 35.37 23.09
C ASP A 139 7.72 34.28 24.16
N ARG A 140 8.61 33.30 23.96
CA ARG A 140 8.75 32.09 24.80
C ARG A 140 9.07 32.40 26.28
N GLU A 141 9.43 33.64 26.59
CA GLU A 141 9.73 34.17 27.94
C GLU A 141 8.63 35.09 28.51
N GLY A 142 7.51 35.28 27.80
CA GLY A 142 6.33 36.02 28.30
C GLY A 142 6.44 37.54 28.27
N VAL A 143 7.40 38.09 27.54
CA VAL A 143 7.52 39.54 27.32
C VAL A 143 6.59 39.93 26.16
N VAL A 144 5.71 40.90 26.41
CA VAL A 144 4.81 41.46 25.39
C VAL A 144 5.50 42.66 24.77
N GLU A 145 5.98 42.52 23.55
CA GLU A 145 6.58 43.60 22.78
C GLU A 145 5.60 44.00 21.66
N SER A 146 5.15 45.25 21.67
CA SER A 146 4.24 45.77 20.65
C SER A 146 5.04 46.23 19.43
N ILE A 147 4.95 45.50 18.33
CA ILE A 147 5.55 45.89 17.05
C ILE A 147 4.64 46.91 16.37
N THR A 148 5.18 48.08 16.05
CA THR A 148 4.47 49.14 15.33
C THR A 148 4.77 49.06 13.84
N VAL A 149 3.90 49.67 13.02
CA VAL A 149 4.05 49.65 11.55
C VAL A 149 5.37 50.29 11.09
N ASP A 150 5.92 51.21 11.89
CA ASP A 150 7.21 51.84 11.66
C ASP A 150 8.40 50.84 11.76
N ASP A 151 8.23 49.74 12.50
CA ASP A 151 9.26 48.70 12.67
C ASP A 151 9.35 47.75 11.46
N LEU A 152 8.33 47.74 10.60
CA LEU A 152 8.26 46.92 9.38
C LEU A 152 8.67 47.67 8.11
N MET A 153 8.91 48.97 8.21
CA MET A 153 9.39 49.78 7.10
C MET A 153 10.91 49.58 6.95
N VAL A 154 11.30 48.84 5.92
CA VAL A 154 12.70 48.76 5.51
C VAL A 154 13.09 50.13 4.96
N ASN A 155 13.87 50.89 5.73
CA ASN A 155 14.49 52.11 5.24
C ASN A 155 15.46 51.72 4.11
N GLU A 156 15.06 52.00 2.86
CA GLU A 156 15.97 51.96 1.72
C GLU A 156 17.06 53.02 1.93
N ALA A 157 18.28 52.56 2.17
CA ALA A 157 19.51 53.35 2.19
C ALA A 157 20.31 53.10 0.90
#